data_AF-A0A3B8LNV4-F1
#
_entry.id   AF-A0A3B8LNV4-F1
#
_cell.length_a   1.000
_cell.length_b   1.000
_cell.length_c   1.000
_cell.angle_alpha   90.00
_cell.angle_beta   90.00
_cell.angle_gamma   90.00
#
_symmetry.space_group_name_H-M   'P 1'
#
loop_
_entity.id
_entity.type
_entity.pdbx_description
1 polymer ?
#
loop_
_entity_poly.entity_id
_entity_poly.type
_entity_poly.pdbx_seq_one_letter_code
_entity_poly.pdbx_strand_id
1 'polypeptide(L)'
;AEPLNVLMFVVCALCLVERRWKAFYLFLLVGALNKLTLAFLAPLVTAYLFLDTEERDTNTLKRALLHGLATGLLVVGVRFALVGMLGHHKYYTGFWKIQENLNWMRTDAAGWNFVWFAVLPMVLIWLTWKKQPTLVRAHSLMLPLFIAGHFGITVVSEVRTFVVTLTLSLPALIIWLRTTTPIEKSTTSPL
;
A
#
# COMPACT_ATOMS: atom_id res chain seq x y z
N ALA A 1 1.32 18.76 -3.73
CA ALA A 1 0.73 17.83 -2.74
C ALA A 1 1.18 16.37 -2.95
N GLU A 2 1.25 15.85 -4.17
CA GLU A 2 1.53 14.42 -4.41
C GLU A 2 2.93 13.92 -4.02
N PRO A 3 4.03 14.64 -4.34
CA PRO A 3 5.37 14.20 -3.93
C PRO A 3 5.50 14.04 -2.41
N LEU A 4 4.87 14.95 -1.66
CA LEU A 4 4.85 14.88 -0.19
C LEU A 4 4.12 13.63 0.32
N ASN A 5 3.01 13.22 -0.32
CA ASN A 5 2.32 11.99 0.10
C ASN A 5 3.11 10.73 -0.22
N VAL A 6 3.76 10.68 -1.39
CA VAL A 6 4.66 9.58 -1.75
C VAL A 6 5.79 9.51 -0.72
N LEU A 7 6.42 10.65 -0.41
CA LEU A 7 7.47 10.74 0.60
C LEU A 7 6.99 10.27 1.97
N MET A 8 5.86 10.78 2.47
CA MET A 8 5.31 10.37 3.77
C MET A 8 4.96 8.88 3.80
N PHE A 9 4.41 8.34 2.72
CA PHE A 9 4.12 6.91 2.60
C PHE A 9 5.40 6.06 2.68
N VAL A 10 6.45 6.44 1.94
CA VAL A 10 7.76 5.75 1.96
C VAL A 10 8.41 5.86 3.34
N VAL A 11 8.43 7.05 3.96
CA VAL A 11 8.99 7.26 5.29
C VAL A 11 8.24 6.44 6.34
N CYS A 12 6.91 6.38 6.27
CA CYS A 12 6.10 5.52 7.13
C CYS A 12 6.42 4.04 6.90
N ALA A 13 6.58 3.59 5.66
CA ALA A 13 6.97 2.21 5.36
C ALA A 13 8.36 1.88 5.91
N LEU A 14 9.33 2.80 5.84
CA LEU A 14 10.66 2.63 6.44
C LEU A 14 10.57 2.57 7.97
N CYS A 15 9.82 3.47 8.61
CA CYS A 15 9.61 3.45 10.06
C CYS A 15 8.91 2.16 10.52
N LEU A 16 8.00 1.62 9.70
CA LEU A 16 7.32 0.35 9.93
C LEU A 16 8.32 -0.82 9.92
N VAL A 17 9.20 -0.88 8.92
CA VAL A 17 10.25 -1.91 8.83
C VAL A 17 11.23 -1.79 9.99
N GLU A 18 11.66 -0.58 10.34
CA GLU A 18 12.56 -0.33 11.48
C GLU A 18 11.87 -0.40 12.86
N ARG A 19 10.56 -0.68 12.91
CA ARG A 19 9.76 -0.74 14.15
C ARG A 19 9.79 0.54 14.99
N ARG A 20 10.02 1.70 14.35
CA ARG A 20 10.07 3.03 14.99
C ARG A 20 8.68 3.64 15.11
N TRP A 21 7.84 3.07 15.98
CA TRP A 21 6.41 3.44 16.10
C TRP A 21 6.14 4.93 16.38
N LYS A 22 6.95 5.57 17.25
CA LYS A 22 6.80 7.00 17.54
C LYS A 22 7.01 7.86 16.29
N ALA A 23 8.06 7.59 15.54
CA ALA A 23 8.35 8.28 14.27
C ALA A 23 7.27 7.95 13.22
N PHE A 24 6.87 6.68 13.13
CA PHE A 24 5.79 6.24 12.24
C PHE A 24 4.52 7.07 12.42
N TYR A 25 4.01 7.17 13.66
CA TYR A 25 2.76 7.91 13.93
C TYR A 25 2.93 9.42 13.75
N LEU A 26 4.11 9.97 14.02
CA LEU A 26 4.40 11.39 13.76
C LEU A 26 4.34 11.71 12.26
N PHE A 27 5.04 10.94 11.42
CA PHE A 27 5.02 11.14 9.97
C PHE A 27 3.64 10.83 9.37
N LEU A 28 2.95 9.82 9.90
CA LEU A 28 1.58 9.51 9.50
C LEU A 28 0.63 10.67 9.79
N LEU A 29 0.74 11.31 10.95
CA LEU A 29 -0.05 12.49 11.30
C LEU A 29 0.21 13.65 10.33
N VAL A 30 1.49 13.98 10.07
CA VAL A 30 1.87 15.02 9.10
C VAL A 30 1.31 14.71 7.72
N GLY A 31 1.43 13.46 7.27
CA GLY A 31 0.88 13.03 6.00
C GLY A 31 -0.65 13.05 5.95
N ALA A 32 -1.33 12.71 7.05
CA ALA A 32 -2.79 12.73 7.17
C ALA A 32 -3.35 14.15 7.02
N LEU A 33 -2.58 15.18 7.39
CA LEU A 33 -2.90 16.59 7.12
C LEU A 33 -2.87 16.94 5.62
N ASN A 34 -2.29 16.08 4.77
CA ASN A 34 -2.16 16.32 3.33
C ASN A 34 -3.05 15.45 2.42
N LYS A 35 -3.22 14.13 2.67
CA LYS A 35 -4.10 13.27 1.83
C LYS A 35 -4.66 12.05 2.55
N LEU A 36 -5.91 11.69 2.23
CA LEU A 36 -6.62 10.54 2.82
C LEU A 36 -6.03 9.19 2.37
N THR A 37 -5.29 9.16 1.26
CA THR A 37 -4.72 7.95 0.67
C THR A 37 -3.71 7.25 1.58
N LEU A 38 -3.19 7.93 2.62
CA LEU A 38 -2.35 7.27 3.63
C LEU A 38 -3.14 6.28 4.50
N ALA A 39 -4.48 6.30 4.47
CA ALA A 39 -5.29 5.30 5.15
C ALA A 39 -5.01 3.87 4.64
N PHE A 40 -4.48 3.72 3.40
CA PHE A 40 -4.04 2.42 2.88
C PHE A 40 -2.81 1.85 3.60
N LEU A 41 -2.07 2.65 4.38
CA LEU A 41 -1.06 2.11 5.29
C LEU A 41 -1.67 1.18 6.34
N ALA A 42 -2.95 1.32 6.70
CA ALA A 42 -3.60 0.46 7.69
C ALA A 42 -3.61 -1.04 7.29
N PRO A 43 -4.10 -1.42 6.09
CA PRO A 43 -3.97 -2.79 5.64
C PRO A 43 -2.51 -3.23 5.44
N LEU A 44 -1.61 -2.34 4.98
CA LEU A 44 -0.19 -2.66 4.85
C LEU A 44 0.46 -3.01 6.19
N VAL A 45 0.24 -2.18 7.22
CA VAL A 45 0.77 -2.38 8.58
C VAL A 45 0.23 -3.68 9.15
N THR A 46 -1.08 -3.92 9.03
CA THR A 46 -1.72 -5.16 9.50
C THR A 46 -1.07 -6.38 8.84
N ALA A 47 -0.98 -6.40 7.51
CA ALA A 47 -0.43 -7.52 6.76
C ALA A 47 1.06 -7.72 7.05
N TYR A 48 1.83 -6.64 7.11
CA TYR A 48 3.27 -6.70 7.40
C TYR A 48 3.52 -7.29 8.79
N LEU A 49 2.86 -6.75 9.82
CA LEU A 49 3.02 -7.22 11.19
C LEU A 49 2.65 -8.68 11.37
N PHE A 50 1.60 -9.15 10.69
CA PHE A 50 1.17 -10.54 10.75
C PHE A 50 2.10 -11.49 9.99
N LEU A 51 2.72 -11.03 8.89
CA LEU A 51 3.61 -11.85 8.07
C LEU A 51 5.06 -11.89 8.57
N ASP A 52 5.51 -10.87 9.28
CA ASP A 52 6.90 -10.72 9.74
C ASP A 52 7.25 -11.57 10.96
N THR A 53 6.23 -12.13 11.62
CA THR A 53 6.41 -13.02 12.78
C THR A 53 6.39 -14.48 12.36
N GLU A 54 7.27 -15.29 12.96
CA GLU A 54 7.26 -16.75 12.79
C GLU A 54 6.00 -17.39 13.40
N GLU A 55 5.62 -16.94 14.60
CA GLU A 55 4.43 -17.42 15.31
C GLU A 55 3.19 -16.58 14.97
N ARG A 56 2.34 -17.13 14.10
CA ARG A 56 1.10 -16.50 13.65
C ARG A 56 -0.08 -16.86 14.55
N ASP A 57 0.02 -16.47 15.82
CA ASP A 57 -1.00 -16.71 16.81
C ASP A 57 -2.08 -15.60 16.85
N THR A 58 -3.09 -15.79 17.70
CA THR A 58 -4.15 -14.79 17.89
C THR A 58 -3.64 -13.47 18.46
N ASN A 59 -2.56 -13.48 19.26
CA ASN A 59 -2.03 -12.27 19.87
C ASN A 59 -1.31 -11.39 18.84
N THR A 60 -0.53 -11.99 17.95
CA THR A 60 0.08 -11.35 16.80
C THR A 60 -1.00 -10.71 15.91
N LEU A 61 -2.07 -11.44 15.59
CA LEU A 61 -3.17 -10.89 14.81
C LEU A 61 -3.83 -9.69 15.52
N LYS A 62 -4.12 -9.80 16.82
CA LYS A 62 -4.69 -8.70 17.60
C LYS A 62 -3.80 -7.46 17.59
N ARG A 63 -2.48 -7.61 17.77
CA ARG A 63 -1.52 -6.49 17.72
C ARG A 63 -1.47 -5.87 16.33
N ALA A 64 -1.40 -6.69 15.28
CA ALA A 64 -1.42 -6.23 13.90
C ALA A 64 -2.68 -5.42 13.59
N LEU A 65 -3.85 -5.95 13.97
CA LEU A 65 -5.14 -5.27 13.81
C LEU A 65 -5.21 -3.97 14.62
N LEU A 66 -4.69 -3.94 15.85
CA LEU A 66 -4.69 -2.73 16.67
C LEU A 66 -3.86 -1.62 16.01
N HIS A 67 -2.67 -1.95 15.50
CA HIS A 67 -1.84 -0.99 14.77
C HIS A 67 -2.50 -0.54 13.46
N GLY A 68 -3.14 -1.46 12.72
CA GLY A 68 -3.91 -1.15 11.52
C GLY A 68 -5.07 -0.20 11.80
N LEU A 69 -5.88 -0.51 12.82
CA LEU A 69 -7.00 0.31 13.27
C LEU A 69 -6.52 1.69 13.73
N ALA A 70 -5.49 1.77 14.55
CA ALA A 70 -4.91 3.04 14.99
C ALA A 70 -4.42 3.88 13.79
N THR A 71 -3.77 3.24 12.81
CA THR A 71 -3.32 3.89 11.57
C THR A 71 -4.49 4.45 10.78
N GLY A 72 -5.53 3.63 10.55
CA GLY A 72 -6.71 4.04 9.79
C GLY A 72 -7.51 5.14 10.48
N LEU A 73 -7.79 4.97 11.77
CA LEU A 73 -8.54 5.93 12.58
C LEU A 73 -7.81 7.27 12.70
N LEU A 74 -6.48 7.27 12.83
CA LEU A 74 -5.72 8.51 12.85
C LEU A 74 -5.87 9.28 11.54
N VAL A 75 -5.63 8.61 10.40
CA VAL A 75 -5.71 9.28 9.09
C VAL A 75 -7.12 9.77 8.79
N VAL A 76 -8.12 8.90 8.97
CA VAL A 76 -9.53 9.23 8.74
C VAL A 76 -9.98 10.32 9.71
N GLY A 77 -9.71 10.18 11.01
CA GLY A 77 -10.10 11.15 12.03
C GLY A 77 -9.52 12.54 11.79
N VAL A 78 -8.22 12.64 11.51
CA VAL A 78 -7.57 13.91 11.15
C VAL A 78 -8.20 14.53 9.91
N ARG A 79 -8.53 13.70 8.91
CA ARG A 79 -9.18 14.18 7.68
C ARG A 79 -10.58 14.70 7.89
N PHE A 80 -11.41 13.96 8.62
CA PHE A 80 -12.77 14.39 8.93
C PHE A 80 -12.77 15.65 9.79
N ALA A 81 -11.86 15.76 10.76
CA ALA A 81 -11.70 16.98 11.56
C ALA A 81 -11.33 18.18 10.69
N LEU A 82 -10.32 18.06 9.82
CA LEU A 82 -9.93 19.13 8.90
C LEU A 82 -11.07 19.54 7.96
N VAL A 83 -11.78 18.57 7.39
CA VAL A 83 -12.92 18.85 6.48
C VAL A 83 -14.05 19.56 7.23
N GLY A 84 -14.34 19.15 8.47
CA GLY A 84 -15.33 19.80 9.33
C GLY A 84 -14.95 21.23 9.70
N MET A 85 -13.65 21.50 9.91
CA MET A 85 -13.14 22.85 10.19
C MET A 85 -13.10 23.75 8.95
N LEU A 86 -12.80 23.20 7.77
CA LEU A 86 -12.57 23.97 6.53
C LEU A 86 -13.81 24.05 5.61
N GLY A 87 -14.92 23.38 5.95
CA GLY A 87 -16.19 23.50 5.21
C GLY A 87 -16.17 22.90 3.80
N HIS A 88 -15.24 22.00 3.47
CA HIS A 88 -15.13 21.42 2.13
C HIS A 88 -16.13 20.26 1.90
N HIS A 89 -17.38 20.60 1.59
CA HIS A 89 -18.48 19.64 1.41
C HIS A 89 -18.32 18.65 0.24
N LYS A 90 -17.50 18.98 -0.76
CA LYS A 90 -17.33 18.17 -1.98
C LYS A 90 -16.66 16.80 -1.75
N TYR A 91 -16.08 16.58 -0.56
CA TYR A 91 -15.37 15.34 -0.21
C TYR A 91 -16.13 14.45 0.79
N TYR A 92 -17.39 14.76 1.13
CA TYR A 92 -18.16 14.02 2.15
C TYR A 92 -18.72 12.68 1.65
N THR A 93 -18.98 12.54 0.35
CA THR A 93 -19.59 11.32 -0.19
C THR A 93 -18.52 10.30 -0.54
N GLY A 94 -18.14 9.46 0.43
CA GLY A 94 -17.27 8.31 0.14
C GLY A 94 -17.71 7.61 -1.15
N PHE A 95 -16.78 7.41 -2.08
CA PHE A 95 -16.99 6.76 -3.38
C PHE A 95 -17.66 7.58 -4.52
N TRP A 96 -17.54 8.91 -4.53
CA TRP A 96 -18.17 9.76 -5.57
C TRP A 96 -17.67 9.58 -7.02
N LYS A 97 -16.58 8.84 -7.26
CA LYS A 97 -16.01 8.60 -8.62
C LYS A 97 -16.36 7.24 -9.22
N ILE A 98 -17.06 6.35 -8.51
CA ILE A 98 -17.40 5.01 -9.02
C ILE A 98 -18.08 5.08 -10.39
N GLN A 99 -19.15 5.88 -10.52
CA GLN A 99 -19.92 5.93 -11.76
C GLN A 99 -19.09 6.48 -12.93
N GLU A 100 -18.23 7.47 -12.66
CA GLU A 100 -17.33 8.05 -13.65
C GLU A 100 -16.31 7.01 -14.16
N ASN A 101 -15.70 6.24 -13.25
CA ASN A 101 -14.75 5.20 -13.63
C ASN A 101 -15.45 4.02 -14.34
N LEU A 102 -16.67 3.65 -13.94
CA LEU A 102 -17.47 2.64 -14.64
C LEU A 102 -17.82 3.08 -16.06
N ASN A 103 -18.22 4.34 -16.24
CA ASN A 103 -18.52 4.90 -17.56
C ASN A 103 -17.26 4.91 -18.44
N TRP A 104 -16.11 5.34 -17.89
CA TRP A 104 -14.85 5.34 -18.61
C TRP A 104 -14.45 3.95 -19.10
N MET A 105 -14.52 2.91 -18.25
CA MET A 105 -14.22 1.53 -18.66
C MET A 105 -15.18 0.98 -19.73
N ARG A 106 -16.41 1.50 -19.83
CA ARG A 106 -17.36 1.11 -20.87
C ARG A 106 -17.05 1.76 -22.22
N THR A 107 -16.60 3.01 -22.20
CA THR A 107 -16.44 3.81 -23.42
C THR A 107 -15.02 3.79 -23.99
N ASP A 108 -14.02 3.44 -23.19
CA ASP A 108 -12.61 3.53 -23.57
C ASP A 108 -11.84 2.26 -23.19
N ALA A 109 -11.20 1.64 -24.20
CA ALA A 109 -10.36 0.47 -24.01
C ALA A 109 -9.14 0.75 -23.11
N ALA A 110 -8.67 2.00 -23.02
CA ALA A 110 -7.62 2.40 -22.09
C ALA A 110 -8.01 2.17 -20.62
N GLY A 111 -9.32 2.20 -20.32
CA GLY A 111 -9.85 1.86 -19.00
C GLY A 111 -9.58 0.41 -18.58
N TRP A 112 -9.47 -0.51 -19.54
CA TRP A 112 -9.14 -1.92 -19.27
C TRP A 112 -7.63 -2.15 -19.13
N ASN A 113 -6.81 -1.39 -19.88
CA ASN A 113 -5.35 -1.42 -19.72
C ASN A 113 -4.93 -1.05 -18.29
N PHE A 114 -5.69 -0.17 -17.65
CA PHE A 114 -5.51 0.16 -16.24
C PHE A 114 -5.62 -1.08 -15.32
N VAL A 115 -6.65 -1.91 -15.50
CA VAL A 115 -6.88 -3.10 -14.67
C VAL A 115 -5.67 -4.03 -14.78
N TRP A 116 -5.17 -4.25 -15.99
CA TRP A 116 -3.98 -5.07 -16.20
C TRP A 116 -2.73 -4.46 -15.56
N PHE A 117 -2.52 -3.15 -15.66
CA PHE A 117 -1.36 -2.48 -15.06
C PHE A 117 -1.37 -2.57 -13.53
N ALA A 118 -2.54 -2.52 -12.89
CA ALA A 118 -2.67 -2.62 -11.44
C ALA A 118 -2.63 -4.08 -10.94
N VAL A 119 -3.21 -5.01 -11.70
CA VAL A 119 -3.35 -6.43 -11.31
C VAL A 119 -2.10 -7.24 -11.65
N LEU A 120 -1.42 -6.98 -12.77
CA LEU A 120 -0.28 -7.78 -13.22
C LEU A 120 0.87 -7.82 -12.19
N PRO A 121 1.32 -6.70 -11.59
CA PRO A 121 2.34 -6.74 -10.54
C PRO A 121 1.90 -7.58 -9.34
N MET A 122 0.61 -7.51 -8.96
CA MET A 122 0.05 -8.30 -7.86
C MET A 122 0.10 -9.81 -8.19
N VAL A 123 -0.31 -10.20 -9.39
CA VAL A 123 -0.25 -11.59 -9.86
C VAL A 123 1.18 -12.10 -9.86
N LEU A 124 2.14 -11.32 -10.38
CA LEU A 124 3.56 -11.70 -10.38
C LEU A 124 4.10 -11.91 -8.95
N ILE A 125 3.76 -11.02 -8.01
CA ILE A 125 4.15 -11.17 -6.60
C ILE A 125 3.51 -12.43 -5.99
N TRP A 126 2.26 -12.75 -6.31
CA TRP A 126 1.58 -13.94 -5.83
C TRP A 126 2.18 -15.24 -6.40
N LEU A 127 2.48 -15.28 -7.70
CA LEU A 127 3.17 -16.42 -8.32
C LEU A 127 4.55 -16.67 -7.72
N THR A 128 5.18 -15.62 -7.19
CA THR A 128 6.53 -15.68 -6.63
C THR A 128 6.54 -15.55 -5.10
N TRP A 129 5.37 -15.70 -4.45
CA TRP A 129 5.12 -15.31 -3.05
C TRP A 129 6.22 -15.71 -2.07
N LYS A 130 6.65 -16.98 -2.09
CA LYS A 130 7.64 -17.51 -1.15
C LYS A 130 9.02 -16.83 -1.26
N LYS A 131 9.33 -16.22 -2.40
CA LYS A 131 10.61 -15.56 -2.69
C LYS A 131 10.57 -14.05 -2.41
N GLN A 132 9.41 -13.50 -2.10
CA GLN A 132 9.22 -12.06 -1.96
C GLN A 132 9.50 -11.60 -0.52
N PRO A 133 10.17 -10.44 -0.33
CA PRO A 133 10.35 -9.86 1.00
C PRO A 133 9.00 -9.63 1.70
N THR A 134 8.99 -9.68 3.03
CA THR A 134 7.75 -9.55 3.82
C THR A 134 6.96 -8.28 3.52
N LEU A 135 7.63 -7.14 3.37
CA LEU A 135 6.97 -5.87 3.02
C LEU A 135 6.26 -5.94 1.66
N VAL A 136 6.82 -6.68 0.70
CA VAL A 136 6.29 -6.81 -0.67
C VAL A 136 5.05 -7.71 -0.67
N ARG A 137 5.11 -8.80 0.11
CA ARG A 137 3.96 -9.67 0.36
C ARG A 137 2.82 -8.91 1.05
N ALA A 138 3.14 -8.10 2.06
CA ALA A 138 2.17 -7.24 2.72
C ALA A 138 1.58 -6.19 1.78
N HIS A 139 2.42 -5.57 0.94
CA HIS A 139 2.01 -4.61 -0.06
C HIS A 139 1.04 -5.23 -1.08
N SER A 140 1.30 -6.44 -1.58
CA SER A 140 0.39 -7.09 -2.52
C SER A 140 -0.97 -7.46 -1.90
N LEU A 141 -1.03 -7.73 -0.59
CA LEU A 141 -2.30 -7.89 0.12
C LEU A 141 -3.06 -6.57 0.30
N MET A 142 -2.36 -5.44 0.35
CA MET A 142 -2.95 -4.10 0.40
C MET A 142 -3.51 -3.66 -0.96
N LEU A 143 -2.92 -4.11 -2.07
CA LEU A 143 -3.24 -3.66 -3.43
C LEU A 143 -4.73 -3.76 -3.82
N PRO A 144 -5.47 -4.85 -3.55
CA PRO A 144 -6.90 -4.92 -3.85
C PRO A 144 -7.70 -3.80 -3.19
N LEU A 145 -7.42 -3.51 -1.92
CA LEU A 145 -8.07 -2.43 -1.17
C LEU A 145 -7.66 -1.07 -1.71
N PHE A 146 -6.39 -0.90 -2.06
CA PHE A 146 -5.88 0.33 -2.67
C PHE A 146 -6.57 0.62 -4.01
N ILE A 147 -6.68 -0.38 -4.88
CA ILE A 147 -7.35 -0.27 -6.19
C ILE A 147 -8.82 0.04 -6.00
N ALA A 148 -9.54 -0.73 -5.17
CA ALA A 148 -10.96 -0.53 -4.91
C ALA A 148 -11.25 0.86 -4.32
N GLY A 149 -10.44 1.31 -3.36
CA GLY A 149 -10.61 2.62 -2.76
C GLY A 149 -10.33 3.77 -3.75
N HIS A 150 -9.29 3.66 -4.57
CA HIS A 150 -9.01 4.67 -5.62
C HIS A 150 -10.04 4.66 -6.75
N PHE A 151 -10.55 3.50 -7.14
CA PHE A 151 -11.70 3.39 -8.03
C PHE A 151 -12.94 4.10 -7.46
N GLY A 152 -13.04 4.13 -6.13
CA GLY A 152 -14.06 4.87 -5.40
C GLY A 152 -13.92 6.38 -5.47
N ILE A 153 -12.74 6.87 -5.12
CA ILE A 153 -12.55 8.26 -4.68
C ILE A 153 -11.72 9.11 -5.64
N THR A 154 -11.09 8.50 -6.65
CA THR A 154 -10.22 9.16 -7.63
C THR A 154 -10.57 8.77 -9.05
N VAL A 155 -10.14 9.59 -10.03
CA VAL A 155 -10.24 9.24 -11.44
C VAL A 155 -9.07 8.33 -11.78
N VAL A 156 -9.37 7.10 -12.18
CA VAL A 156 -8.39 6.03 -12.32
C VAL A 156 -7.48 6.20 -13.53
N SER A 157 -7.88 7.04 -14.50
CA SER A 157 -7.06 7.44 -15.64
C SER A 157 -5.82 8.26 -15.24
N GLU A 158 -5.77 8.78 -14.01
CA GLU A 158 -4.62 9.52 -13.49
C GLU A 158 -3.52 8.56 -12.99
N VAL A 159 -2.57 8.22 -13.86
CA VAL A 159 -1.41 7.33 -13.59
C VAL A 159 -0.68 7.66 -12.28
N ARG A 160 -0.63 8.95 -11.91
CA ARG A 160 0.01 9.46 -10.69
C ARG A 160 -0.52 8.83 -9.39
N THR A 161 -1.76 8.35 -9.41
CA THR A 161 -2.41 7.65 -8.30
C THR A 161 -1.69 6.35 -7.93
N PHE A 162 -0.98 5.74 -8.88
CA PHE A 162 -0.30 4.45 -8.73
C PHE A 162 1.20 4.59 -8.54
N VAL A 163 1.76 5.81 -8.60
CA VAL A 163 3.19 6.03 -8.36
C VAL A 163 3.58 5.51 -6.97
N VAL A 164 2.71 5.67 -5.97
CA VAL A 164 2.93 5.16 -4.61
C VAL A 164 3.10 3.64 -4.60
N THR A 165 2.24 2.89 -5.30
CA THR A 165 2.33 1.42 -5.34
C THR A 165 3.51 0.95 -6.18
N LEU A 166 3.82 1.64 -7.28
CA LEU A 166 4.99 1.34 -8.11
C LEU A 166 6.31 1.54 -7.36
N THR A 167 6.40 2.56 -6.49
CA THR A 167 7.62 2.81 -5.70
C THR A 167 7.96 1.68 -4.71
N LEU A 168 6.97 0.89 -4.27
CA LEU A 168 7.23 -0.31 -3.47
C LEU A 168 7.38 -1.56 -4.34
N SER A 169 6.55 -1.72 -5.37
CA SER A 169 6.53 -2.94 -6.20
C SER A 169 7.73 -3.08 -7.14
N LEU A 170 8.25 -1.98 -7.70
CA LEU A 170 9.35 -2.05 -8.69
C LEU A 170 10.70 -2.44 -8.05
N PRO A 171 11.18 -1.79 -6.97
CA PRO A 171 12.44 -2.18 -6.34
C PRO A 171 12.38 -3.62 -5.82
N ALA A 172 11.24 -4.02 -5.28
CA ALA A 172 10.96 -5.39 -4.86
C ALA A 172 11.11 -6.41 -5.98
N LEU A 173 10.51 -6.14 -7.14
CA LEU A 173 10.61 -6.99 -8.32
C LEU A 173 12.06 -7.07 -8.84
N ILE A 174 12.80 -5.96 -8.83
CA ILE A 174 14.21 -5.92 -9.23
C ILE A 174 15.08 -6.75 -8.28
N ILE A 175 14.90 -6.60 -6.97
CA ILE A 175 15.61 -7.38 -5.95
C ILE A 175 15.32 -8.87 -6.15
N TRP A 176 14.06 -9.22 -6.38
CA TRP A 176 13.65 -10.60 -6.65
C TRP A 176 14.34 -11.17 -7.90
N LEU A 177 14.31 -10.45 -9.04
CA LEU A 177 14.95 -10.88 -10.29
C LEU A 177 16.47 -11.09 -10.13
N ARG A 178 17.12 -10.32 -9.25
CA ARG A 178 18.58 -10.39 -9.02
C ARG A 178 18.99 -11.46 -8.00
N THR A 179 18.12 -11.80 -7.06
CA THR A 179 18.41 -12.80 -6.01
C THR A 179 18.11 -14.24 -6.46
N THR A 180 17.52 -14.42 -7.64
CA THR A 180 17.28 -15.73 -8.27
C THR A 180 18.49 -16.33 -8.99
N THR A 181 19.65 -15.67 -9.02
CA THR A 181 20.88 -16.35 -9.47
C THR A 181 21.30 -17.35 -8.40
N PRO A 182 21.33 -18.67 -8.69
CA PRO A 182 21.72 -19.65 -7.69
C PRO A 182 23.15 -19.35 -7.25
N ILE A 183 23.37 -19.26 -5.93
CA ILE A 183 24.70 -19.46 -5.37
C ILE A 183 25.01 -20.91 -5.72
N GLU A 184 25.77 -21.13 -6.80
CA GLU A 184 26.37 -22.43 -7.07
C GLU A 184 27.00 -22.88 -5.77
N LYS A 185 26.47 -23.95 -5.20
CA LYS A 185 27.11 -24.63 -4.08
C LYS A 185 28.49 -24.99 -4.59
N SER A 186 29.52 -24.24 -4.18
CA SER A 186 30.89 -24.63 -4.42
C SER A 186 31.02 -26.01 -3.79
N THR A 187 31.07 -27.03 -4.62
CA THR A 187 31.42 -28.39 -4.29
C THR A 187 32.82 -28.34 -3.69
N THR A 188 32.90 -28.16 -2.37
CA THR A 188 34.10 -28.53 -1.62
C THR A 188 34.18 -30.04 -1.72
N SER A 189 34.97 -30.51 -2.69
CA SER A 189 35.46 -31.88 -2.75
C SER A 189 36.20 -32.15 -1.44
N PRO A 190 35.79 -33.14 -0.63
CA PRO A 190 36.67 -33.63 0.42
C PRO A 190 37.81 -34.41 -0.27
N LEU A 191 39.02 -33.89 -0.14
CA LEU A 191 40.26 -34.69 -0.25
C LEU A 191 40.56 -35.27 1.13
#